data_AF-A0AAV6YGU0-F1
#
_entry.id   AF-A0AAV6YGU0-F1
#
_cell.length_a   1.000
_cell.length_b   1.000
_cell.length_c   1.000
_cell.angle_alpha   90.00
_cell.angle_beta   90.00
_cell.angle_gamma   90.00
#
_symmetry.space_group_name_H-M   'P 1'
#
loop_
_entity.id
_entity.type
_entity.pdbx_description
1 polymer ?
#
loop_
_entity_poly.entity_id
_entity_poly.type
_entity_poly.pdbx_seq_one_letter_code
_entity_poly.pdbx_strand_id
1 'polypeptide(L)'
;EECQNYIRVLIVTGKRVFTCGTNAFSPVCTSRQVGNISRIIEKINGVARCPYDPRHNSTAVITARGELYAATVIDFSGRDPAIYRSLGSIPPLRTAQYNSKWLN
;
A
#
# COMPACT_ATOMS: atom_id res chain seq x y z
N GLU A 1 -21.56 3.51 -5.24
CA GLU A 1 -20.73 2.35 -5.64
C GLU A 1 -19.31 2.37 -5.07
N GLU A 2 -18.80 3.49 -4.55
CA GLU A 2 -17.38 3.62 -4.13
C GLU A 2 -17.01 2.89 -2.82
N CYS A 3 -17.98 2.47 -2.00
CA CYS A 3 -17.75 1.76 -0.74
C CYS A 3 -17.49 0.24 -0.94
N GLN A 4 -16.60 -0.09 -1.86
CA GLN A 4 -16.17 -1.47 -2.14
C GLN A 4 -14.67 -1.61 -1.91
N ASN A 5 -14.18 -2.85 -1.96
CA ASN A 5 -12.75 -3.12 -1.92
C ASN A 5 -12.16 -3.22 -3.33
N TYR A 6 -11.55 -2.14 -3.80
CA TYR A 6 -10.85 -2.10 -5.07
C TYR A 6 -9.37 -2.41 -4.86
N ILE A 7 -8.84 -3.42 -5.53
CA ILE A 7 -7.41 -3.76 -5.45
C ILE A 7 -6.61 -2.70 -6.21
N ARG A 8 -5.67 -2.05 -5.52
CA ARG A 8 -4.82 -0.96 -6.08
C ARG A 8 -3.33 -1.30 -6.06
N VAL A 9 -2.94 -2.31 -5.29
CA VAL A 9 -1.59 -2.86 -5.28
C VAL A 9 -1.69 -4.37 -5.40
N LEU A 10 -0.94 -4.95 -6.33
CA LEU A 10 -0.75 -6.39 -6.47
C LEU A 10 0.70 -6.63 -6.89
N ILE A 11 1.46 -7.30 -6.04
CA ILE A 11 2.88 -7.58 -6.25
C ILE A 11 3.11 -9.07 -5.98
N VAL A 12 3.71 -9.76 -6.94
CA VAL A 12 4.09 -11.16 -6.79
C VAL A 12 5.59 -11.23 -6.51
N THR A 13 5.98 -11.89 -5.42
CA THR A 13 7.40 -12.05 -5.03
C THR A 13 7.65 -13.49 -4.64
N GLY A 14 8.33 -14.23 -5.51
CA GLY A 14 8.57 -15.67 -5.34
C GLY A 14 7.24 -16.43 -5.24
N LYS A 15 6.98 -17.06 -4.09
CA LYS A 15 5.74 -17.83 -3.82
C LYS A 15 4.66 -17.03 -3.09
N ARG A 16 4.86 -15.72 -2.88
CA ARG A 16 3.92 -14.84 -2.18
C ARG A 16 3.27 -13.83 -3.11
N VAL A 17 1.99 -13.56 -2.88
CA VAL A 17 1.23 -12.48 -3.50
C VAL A 17 0.89 -11.48 -2.42
N PHE A 18 1.44 -10.26 -2.53
CA PHE A 18 1.09 -9.13 -1.68
C PHE A 18 0.05 -8.28 -2.40
N THR A 19 -1.07 -8.00 -1.74
CA THR A 19 -2.17 -7.22 -2.31
C THR A 19 -2.63 -6.17 -1.33
N CYS A 20 -2.98 -4.98 -1.82
CA CYS A 20 -3.69 -3.99 -1.03
C CYS A 20 -4.90 -3.47 -1.79
N GLY A 21 -5.98 -3.19 -1.05
CA GLY A 21 -7.18 -2.59 -1.62
C GLY A 21 -7.78 -1.53 -0.71
N THR A 22 -8.63 -0.69 -1.31
CA THR A 22 -9.27 0.46 -0.67
C THR A 22 -10.15 0.06 0.51
N ASN A 23 -10.73 -1.14 0.45
CA ASN A 23 -11.61 -1.72 1.47
C ASN A 23 -12.61 -0.69 2.03
N ALA A 24 -13.41 -0.10 1.13
CA ALA A 24 -14.39 0.94 1.44
C ALA A 24 -13.80 2.13 2.22
N PHE A 25 -12.75 2.75 1.66
CA PHE A 25 -12.02 3.85 2.29
C PHE A 25 -11.41 3.48 3.67
N SER A 26 -11.01 2.23 3.84
CA SER A 26 -10.28 1.75 5.01
C SER A 26 -9.20 0.77 4.55
N PRO A 27 -8.12 1.27 3.91
CA PRO A 27 -7.21 0.47 3.11
C PRO A 27 -6.55 -0.64 3.92
N VAL A 28 -6.49 -1.83 3.32
CA VAL A 28 -5.96 -3.05 3.94
C VAL A 28 -5.04 -3.76 2.96
N CYS A 29 -3.93 -4.29 3.47
CA CYS A 29 -3.04 -5.16 2.73
C CYS A 29 -3.08 -6.59 3.26
N THR A 30 -2.86 -7.55 2.37
CA THR A 30 -2.82 -8.98 2.68
C THR A 30 -1.73 -9.69 1.88
N SER A 31 -1.06 -10.64 2.52
CA SER A 31 -0.10 -11.55 1.89
C SER A 31 -0.71 -12.94 1.78
N ARG A 32 -0.59 -13.58 0.62
CA ARG A 32 -1.15 -14.89 0.28
C ARG A 32 -0.12 -15.76 -0.42
N GLN A 33 -0.35 -17.07 -0.48
CA GLN A 33 0.49 -17.97 -1.26
C GLN A 33 -0.02 -18.05 -2.70
N VAL A 34 0.89 -18.01 -3.70
CA VAL A 34 0.51 -18.10 -5.13
C VAL A 34 -0.32 -19.36 -5.42
N GLY A 35 0.02 -20.50 -4.80
CA GLY A 35 -0.71 -21.77 -4.98
C GLY A 35 -1.99 -21.93 -4.15
N ASN A 36 -2.29 -20.99 -3.24
CA ASN A 36 -3.52 -21.01 -2.44
C ASN A 36 -3.88 -19.57 -2.04
N ILE A 37 -4.45 -18.84 -3.01
CA ILE A 37 -4.84 -17.43 -2.84
C ILE A 37 -6.03 -17.24 -1.89
N SER A 38 -6.80 -18.29 -1.60
CA SER A 38 -7.89 -18.22 -0.62
C SER A 38 -7.37 -18.09 0.81
N ARG A 39 -6.15 -18.58 1.08
CA ARG A 39 -5.54 -18.52 2.41
C ARG A 39 -4.74 -17.22 2.60
N ILE A 40 -5.20 -16.39 3.54
CA ILE A 40 -4.45 -15.21 4.01
C ILE A 40 -3.35 -15.68 4.96
N ILE A 41 -2.10 -15.36 4.65
CA ILE A 41 -0.93 -15.60 5.50
C ILE A 41 -0.80 -14.46 6.51
N GLU A 42 -0.97 -13.23 6.03
CA GLU A 42 -0.79 -12.02 6.84
C GLU A 42 -1.79 -10.96 6.37
N LYS A 43 -2.30 -10.17 7.32
CA LYS A 43 -3.15 -9.00 7.08
C LYS A 43 -2.59 -7.82 7.87
N ILE A 44 -2.35 -6.71 7.19
CA ILE A 44 -1.76 -5.50 7.78
C ILE A 44 -2.52 -4.25 7.32
N ASN A 45 -2.32 -3.17 8.06
CA ASN A 45 -2.86 -1.86 7.72
C ASN A 45 -2.33 -1.39 6.35
N GLY A 46 -3.21 -0.87 5.50
CA GLY A 46 -2.90 -0.37 4.15
C GLY A 46 -2.64 1.13 4.04
N VAL A 47 -2.76 1.89 5.14
CA VAL A 47 -2.40 3.32 5.19
C VAL A 47 -0.96 3.52 4.73
N ALA A 48 -0.75 4.54 3.90
CA ALA A 48 0.50 4.84 3.21
C ALA A 48 1.01 3.76 2.24
N ARG A 49 0.24 2.70 1.98
CA ARG A 49 0.57 1.62 1.04
C ARG A 49 -0.44 1.49 -0.09
N CYS A 50 -1.68 1.89 0.16
CA CYS A 50 -2.81 1.84 -0.75
C CYS A 50 -3.69 3.06 -0.49
N PRO A 51 -4.27 3.67 -1.53
CA PRO A 51 -5.16 4.81 -1.34
C PRO A 51 -6.47 4.38 -0.69
N TYR A 52 -7.13 5.37 -0.08
CA TYR A 52 -8.49 5.25 0.43
C TYR A 52 -9.51 5.23 -0.70
N ASP A 53 -9.37 6.17 -1.64
CA ASP A 53 -10.27 6.35 -2.79
C ASP A 53 -9.78 5.50 -4.00
N PRO A 54 -10.66 4.71 -4.64
CA PRO A 54 -10.28 3.92 -5.82
C PRO A 54 -9.82 4.74 -7.03
N ARG A 55 -10.17 6.03 -7.09
CA ARG A 55 -9.79 6.96 -8.16
C ARG A 55 -8.38 7.51 -7.99
N HIS A 56 -7.80 7.42 -6.79
CA HIS A 56 -6.43 7.88 -6.57
C HIS A 56 -5.42 6.90 -7.17
N ASN A 57 -4.40 7.46 -7.82
CA ASN A 57 -3.28 6.70 -8.34
C ASN A 57 -2.33 6.29 -7.20
N SER A 58 -1.71 5.13 -7.37
CA SER A 58 -0.69 4.65 -6.45
C SER A 58 0.34 3.80 -7.21
N THR A 59 1.57 3.81 -6.72
CA THR A 59 2.63 2.90 -7.19
C THR A 59 3.25 2.21 -6.00
N ALA A 60 3.60 0.94 -6.14
CA ALA A 60 4.27 0.20 -5.09
C ALA A 60 5.24 -0.85 -5.65
N VAL A 61 6.33 -1.10 -4.93
CA VAL A 61 7.33 -2.11 -5.25
C VAL A 61 7.86 -2.74 -3.97
N ILE A 62 8.11 -4.06 -4.01
CA ILE A 62 8.78 -4.79 -2.93
C ILE A 62 10.20 -5.11 -3.37
N THR A 63 11.19 -4.74 -2.55
CA THR A 63 12.60 -5.02 -2.80
C THR A 63 12.93 -6.49 -2.54
N ALA A 64 14.07 -6.95 -3.05
CA ALA A 64 14.58 -8.31 -2.74
C ALA A 64 14.81 -8.53 -1.23
N ARG A 65 14.96 -7.45 -0.45
CA ARG A 65 15.09 -7.49 1.01
C ARG A 65 13.75 -7.48 1.76
N GLY A 66 12.63 -7.46 1.03
CA GLY A 66 11.28 -7.48 1.59
C GLY A 66 10.76 -6.12 2.06
N GLU A 67 11.42 -5.02 1.68
CA GLU A 67 10.95 -3.66 1.97
C GLU A 67 9.91 -3.24 0.94
N LEU A 68 8.79 -2.69 1.38
CA LEU A 68 7.77 -2.12 0.53
C LEU A 68 7.99 -0.62 0.41
N TYR A 69 8.21 -0.15 -0.81
CA TYR A 69 8.15 1.25 -1.18
C TYR A 69 6.81 1.51 -1.87
N ALA A 70 6.05 2.50 -1.40
CA ALA A 70 4.78 2.89 -1.96
C ALA A 70 4.69 4.40 -2.10
N ALA A 71 4.04 4.87 -3.17
CA ALA A 71 3.69 6.26 -3.39
C ALA A 71 2.16 6.34 -3.53
N THR A 72 1.52 7.04 -2.59
CA THR A 72 0.06 7.21 -2.50
C THR A 72 -0.25 8.40 -1.59
N VAL A 73 -1.53 8.76 -1.48
CA VAL A 73 -2.02 9.62 -0.39
C VAL A 73 -2.19 8.81 0.90
N ILE A 74 -1.85 9.44 2.03
CA ILE A 74 -1.89 8.82 3.36
C ILE A 74 -3.20 9.09 4.10
N ASP A 75 -3.89 10.17 3.77
CA ASP A 75 -5.11 10.59 4.45
C ASP A 75 -6.35 10.39 3.59
N PHE A 76 -7.51 10.38 4.24
CA PHE A 76 -8.80 10.23 3.56
C PHE A 76 -9.09 11.37 2.58
N SER A 77 -8.62 12.60 2.87
CA SER A 77 -8.91 13.76 2.02
C SER A 77 -8.06 13.81 0.75
N GLY A 78 -7.04 12.96 0.63
CA GLY A 78 -6.13 12.93 -0.51
C GLY A 78 -5.13 14.09 -0.55
N ARG A 79 -4.91 14.79 0.57
CA ARG A 79 -4.07 16.01 0.66
C ARG A 79 -2.66 15.75 1.18
N ASP A 80 -2.39 14.55 1.70
CA ASP A 80 -1.07 14.16 2.19
C ASP A 80 -0.43 13.10 1.27
N PRO A 81 0.06 13.48 0.07
CA PRO A 81 0.82 12.58 -0.78
C PRO A 81 2.17 12.26 -0.14
N ALA A 82 2.59 11.00 -0.22
CA ALA A 82 3.87 10.60 0.32
C ALA A 82 4.50 9.46 -0.47
N ILE A 83 5.82 9.45 -0.49
CA ILE A 83 6.61 8.24 -0.77
C ILE A 83 6.96 7.64 0.59
N TYR A 84 6.58 6.39 0.80
CA TYR A 84 6.69 5.67 2.06
C TYR A 84 7.42 4.35 1.89
N ARG A 85 8.43 4.10 2.73
CA ARG A 85 9.08 2.80 2.90
C ARG A 85 8.59 2.17 4.19
N SER A 86 8.17 0.92 4.13
CA SER A 86 7.81 0.11 5.29
C SER A 86 8.12 -1.37 5.06
N LEU A 87 7.77 -2.23 6.02
CA LEU A 87 8.17 -3.64 6.03
C LEU A 87 9.70 -3.78 6.04
N GLY A 88 10.19 -5.02 5.96
CA GLY A 88 11.61 -5.33 6.13
C GLY A 88 12.07 -5.16 7.58
N SER A 89 13.38 -5.04 7.78
CA SER A 89 14.03 -5.01 9.09
C SER A 89 14.35 -3.60 9.61
N ILE A 90 14.08 -2.55 8.81
CA ILE A 90 14.48 -1.17 9.10
C ILE A 90 13.24 -0.33 9.42
N PRO A 91 13.33 0.68 10.30
CA PRO A 91 12.21 1.57 10.59
C PRO A 91 11.56 2.17 9.33
N PRO A 92 10.23 2.39 9.37
CA PRO A 92 9.55 3.06 8.27
C PRO A 92 10.06 4.48 8.05
N LEU A 93 10.03 4.93 6.80
CA LEU A 93 10.43 6.28 6.41
C LEU A 93 9.40 6.86 5.45
N ARG A 94 9.11 8.16 5.57
CA ARG A 94 8.27 8.91 4.62
C ARG A 94 8.93 10.21 4.19
N THR A 95 8.47 10.75 3.07
CA THR A 95 8.71 12.16 2.68
C THR A 95 8.14 13.13 3.71
N ALA A 96 8.74 14.32 3.80
CA ALA A 96 8.29 15.39 4.70
C ALA A 96 6.82 15.76 4.44
N GLN A 97 6.03 15.81 5.50
CA GLN A 97 4.60 16.14 5.42
C GLN A 97 4.39 17.62 5.11
N TYR A 98 3.41 17.95 4.25
CA TYR A 98 3.03 19.32 3.89
C TYR A 98 4.20 20.20 3.42
N ASN A 99 5.15 19.60 2.69
CA ASN A 99 6.30 20.30 2.16
C ASN A 99 6.34 20.21 0.64
N SER A 100 5.89 21.27 -0.03
CA SER A 100 5.83 21.35 -1.49
C SER A 100 7.20 21.31 -2.19
N LYS A 101 8.31 21.51 -1.45
CA LYS A 101 9.66 21.30 -1.99
C LYS A 101 10.00 19.81 -2.15
N TRP A 102 9.26 18.93 -1.49
CA TRP A 102 9.43 17.47 -1.60
C TRP A 102 8.42 16.88 -2.58
N LEU A 103 7.13 17.15 -2.37
CA LEU A 103 6.03 16.68 -3.20
C LEU A 103 4.97 17.79 -3.28
N ASN A 104 4.56 18.15 -4.51
CA ASN A 104 3.55 19.18 -4.79
C ASN A 104 2.35 18.56 -5.49
#